data_AF-A0AAV1HTR3-F1
#
_entry.id   AF-A0AAV1HTR3-F1
#
_cell.length_a   1.000
_cell.length_b   1.000
_cell.length_c   1.000
_cell.angle_alpha   90.00
_cell.angle_beta   90.00
_cell.angle_gamma   90.00
#
_symmetry.space_group_name_H-M   'P 1'
#
loop_
_entity.id
_entity.type
_entity.pdbx_description
1 polymer ?
#
loop_
_entity_poly.entity_id
_entity_poly.type
_entity_poly.pdbx_seq_one_letter_code
_entity_poly.pdbx_strand_id
1 'polypeptide(L)'
;MKACAIAGQAGIRHSLVRLCAAASDTASSRQQDVGSGGSIEPFKVTFREVDTFNLWIWLEMAAPPTEDDVDLLDTVITSWFMIGRLGGYNSMNLQAAHVGGSSVSFMEYDQGQSSSALDALFHDMGTVELQGRWCRCWFDLGTADELGLDILINALVCFSKENVAIKQLIIGGVNSDWPTPKRQGLI
;
A
#
# COMPACT_ATOMS: atom_id res chain seq x y z
N MET A 1 -64.21 28.67 -25.19
CA MET A 1 -63.87 29.71 -24.20
C MET A 1 -64.04 29.15 -22.78
N LYS A 2 -62.94 28.86 -22.09
CA LYS A 2 -62.68 29.29 -20.70
C LYS A 2 -61.31 28.77 -20.28
N ALA A 3 -60.42 29.73 -20.02
CA ALA A 3 -59.17 29.53 -19.32
C ALA A 3 -59.44 29.37 -17.82
N CYS A 4 -58.57 28.64 -17.13
CA CYS A 4 -58.22 28.93 -15.74
C CYS A 4 -56.75 28.55 -15.55
N ALA A 5 -56.00 29.46 -14.93
CA ALA A 5 -54.56 29.44 -14.79
C ALA A 5 -54.17 29.29 -13.31
N ILE A 6 -52.87 28.99 -13.13
CA ILE A 6 -51.95 29.24 -12.02
C ILE A 6 -52.06 28.45 -10.70
N ALA A 7 -51.03 27.63 -10.45
CA ALA A 7 -50.09 27.64 -9.31
C ALA A 7 -49.21 26.37 -9.45
N GLY A 8 -47.87 26.38 -9.46
CA GLY A 8 -46.96 27.08 -8.57
C GLY A 8 -46.33 26.05 -7.62
N GLN A 9 -45.26 25.36 -8.05
CA GLN A 9 -44.35 24.65 -7.14
C GLN A 9 -42.91 24.95 -7.51
N ALA A 10 -42.26 25.70 -6.62
CA ALA A 10 -40.83 25.88 -6.53
C ALA A 10 -40.24 24.77 -5.66
N GLY A 11 -38.99 24.35 -5.96
CA GLY A 11 -38.06 23.90 -4.92
C GLY A 11 -37.13 22.73 -5.25
N ILE A 12 -35.82 23.04 -5.29
CA ILE A 12 -34.70 22.27 -4.68
C ILE A 12 -34.23 21.04 -5.53
N ARG A 13 -33.04 20.89 -6.14
CA ARG A 13 -31.62 21.31 -5.92
C ARG A 13 -30.90 21.40 -7.30
N HIS A 14 -30.22 22.48 -7.69
CA HIS A 14 -28.87 22.97 -7.33
C HIS A 14 -27.67 22.05 -7.65
N SER A 15 -27.03 22.35 -8.78
CA SER A 15 -25.57 22.46 -9.04
C SER A 15 -24.62 21.41 -8.45
N LEU A 16 -24.17 20.46 -9.29
CA LEU A 16 -22.97 19.65 -9.05
C LEU A 16 -22.27 19.28 -10.36
N VAL A 17 -21.99 20.30 -11.19
CA VAL A 17 -21.03 20.21 -12.31
C VAL A 17 -20.17 21.48 -12.30
N ARG A 18 -19.49 21.75 -11.18
CA ARG A 18 -18.40 22.74 -11.05
C ARG A 18 -17.55 22.42 -9.82
N LEU A 19 -16.74 21.36 -9.90
CA LEU A 19 -15.66 21.11 -8.95
C LEU A 19 -14.52 20.34 -9.64
N CYS A 20 -14.02 20.90 -10.75
CA CYS A 20 -12.75 20.46 -11.36
C CYS A 20 -11.97 21.62 -12.03
N ALA A 21 -12.41 22.88 -11.87
CA ALA A 21 -11.81 24.01 -12.59
C ALA A 21 -11.52 25.25 -11.71
N ALA A 22 -11.38 25.05 -10.40
CA ALA A 22 -11.09 26.14 -9.45
C ALA A 22 -10.02 25.76 -8.42
N ALA A 23 -9.03 24.96 -8.83
CA ALA A 23 -7.82 24.69 -8.05
C ALA A 23 -6.54 25.14 -8.79
N SER A 24 -6.67 26.02 -9.78
CA SER A 24 -5.56 26.51 -10.61
C SER A 24 -5.18 27.98 -10.39
N ASP A 25 -5.87 28.72 -9.51
CA ASP A 25 -5.63 30.16 -9.31
C ASP A 25 -5.67 30.56 -7.83
N THR A 26 -4.79 29.99 -7.00
CA THR A 26 -4.26 30.63 -5.76
C THR A 26 -3.17 29.77 -5.12
N ALA A 27 -2.00 29.73 -5.75
CA ALA A 27 -0.76 29.28 -5.11
C ALA A 27 0.45 29.99 -5.76
N SER A 28 0.52 31.30 -5.55
CA SER A 28 1.78 32.04 -5.68
C SER A 28 2.31 32.28 -4.26
N SER A 29 3.58 31.95 -4.04
CA SER A 29 4.40 32.11 -2.82
C SER A 29 4.40 30.97 -1.77
N ARG A 30 4.67 29.74 -2.20
CA ARG A 30 5.61 28.87 -1.47
C ARG A 30 6.54 28.23 -2.50
N GLN A 31 7.78 28.69 -2.57
CA GLN A 31 8.85 27.90 -3.16
C GLN A 31 8.89 26.58 -2.38
N GLN A 32 8.35 25.51 -2.97
CA GLN A 32 8.67 24.17 -2.55
C GLN A 32 10.12 23.94 -2.97
N ASP A 33 10.97 23.75 -1.99
CA ASP A 33 12.29 23.16 -2.18
C ASP A 33 12.04 21.80 -2.82
N VAL A 34 12.42 21.66 -4.09
CA VAL A 34 12.30 20.40 -4.82
C VAL A 34 13.34 19.48 -4.21
N GLY A 35 12.93 18.70 -3.22
CA GLY A 35 13.64 17.52 -2.75
C GLY A 35 13.83 16.59 -3.96
N SER A 36 14.98 16.71 -4.59
CA SER A 36 15.40 15.86 -5.70
C SER A 36 15.56 14.43 -5.17
N GLY A 37 14.77 13.49 -5.66
CA GLY A 37 14.77 12.16 -5.09
C GLY A 37 14.12 11.07 -5.92
N GLY A 38 14.30 11.07 -7.25
CA GLY A 38 14.20 9.84 -8.03
C GLY A 38 15.62 9.30 -8.23
N SER A 39 15.95 8.11 -7.71
CA SER A 39 17.25 7.50 -7.96
C SER A 39 17.39 7.13 -9.45
N ILE A 40 18.53 7.47 -10.06
CA ILE A 40 18.88 7.04 -11.43
C ILE A 40 19.08 5.52 -11.48
N GLU A 41 19.41 4.91 -10.33
CA GLU A 41 19.54 3.47 -10.15
C GLU A 41 18.16 2.81 -10.02
N PRO A 42 17.93 1.68 -10.72
CA PRO A 42 16.64 0.98 -10.68
C PRO A 42 16.37 0.39 -9.30
N PHE A 43 15.12 0.50 -8.85
CA PHE A 43 14.62 -0.13 -7.63
C PHE A 43 14.86 -1.65 -7.70
N LYS A 44 15.80 -2.16 -6.89
CA LYS A 44 16.17 -3.58 -6.88
C LYS A 44 15.43 -4.34 -5.80
N VAL A 45 14.76 -5.44 -6.17
CA VAL A 45 14.15 -6.38 -5.22
C VAL A 45 15.04 -7.62 -5.09
N THR A 46 15.27 -8.09 -3.86
CA THR A 46 16.01 -9.34 -3.59
C THR A 46 15.31 -10.14 -2.52
N PHE A 47 15.04 -11.42 -2.80
CA PHE A 47 14.62 -12.39 -1.80
C PHE A 47 15.84 -13.12 -1.24
N ARG A 48 15.87 -13.34 0.07
CA ARG A 48 16.88 -14.16 0.77
C ARG A 48 16.16 -15.35 1.43
N GLU A 49 16.64 -15.79 2.58
CA GLU A 49 15.95 -16.80 3.39
C GLU A 49 14.65 -16.22 3.96
N VAL A 50 13.51 -16.69 3.47
CA VAL A 50 12.18 -16.23 3.89
C VAL A 50 11.62 -17.20 4.91
N ASP A 51 11.41 -16.71 6.13
CA ASP A 51 10.63 -17.37 7.18
C ASP A 51 9.37 -16.51 7.40
N THR A 52 8.20 -17.04 7.06
CA THR A 52 6.94 -16.29 7.12
C THR A 52 6.53 -15.92 8.55
N PHE A 53 6.97 -16.68 9.55
CA PHE A 53 6.67 -16.42 10.97
C PHE A 53 7.70 -15.48 11.61
N ASN A 54 8.81 -15.22 10.93
CA ASN A 54 9.88 -14.36 11.42
C ASN A 54 10.53 -13.58 10.28
N LEU A 55 9.70 -12.87 9.51
CA LEU A 55 10.14 -12.19 8.31
C LEU A 55 10.70 -10.82 8.64
N TRP A 56 11.93 -10.55 8.20
CA TRP A 56 12.47 -9.19 8.17
C TRP A 56 12.45 -8.65 6.75
N ILE A 57 11.94 -7.43 6.60
CA ILE A 57 11.98 -6.67 5.35
C ILE A 57 12.88 -5.46 5.56
N TRP A 58 13.76 -5.20 4.59
CA TRP A 58 14.75 -4.13 4.64
C TRP A 58 14.63 -3.24 3.42
N LEU A 59 14.72 -1.93 3.63
CA LEU A 59 14.74 -0.92 2.58
C LEU A 59 16.02 -0.09 2.71
N GLU A 60 16.81 -0.01 1.64
CA GLU A 60 17.90 0.97 1.54
C GLU A 60 17.40 2.19 0.78
N MET A 61 17.36 3.33 1.44
CA MET A 61 17.01 4.61 0.85
C MET A 61 18.20 5.18 0.06
N ALA A 62 17.91 5.94 -1.01
CA ALA A 62 18.95 6.59 -1.82
C ALA A 62 19.70 7.67 -1.02
N ALA A 63 19.01 8.34 -0.09
CA ALA A 63 19.54 9.27 0.89
C ALA A 63 18.91 8.99 2.27
N PRO A 64 19.50 9.44 3.39
CA PRO A 64 18.86 9.31 4.70
C PRO A 64 17.47 9.95 4.68
N PRO A 65 16.39 9.23 5.05
CA PRO A 65 15.04 9.77 5.04
C PRO A 65 14.84 10.78 6.17
N THR A 66 13.91 11.72 5.97
CA THR A 66 13.41 12.61 7.03
C THR A 66 12.44 11.88 7.96
N GLU A 67 12.03 12.50 9.07
CA GLU A 67 11.00 11.93 9.96
C GLU A 67 9.66 11.75 9.22
N ASP A 68 9.23 12.77 8.46
CA ASP A 68 8.00 12.72 7.65
C ASP A 68 8.03 11.58 6.60
N ASP A 69 9.19 11.32 5.99
CA ASP A 69 9.40 10.21 5.05
C ASP A 69 9.18 8.84 5.73
N VAL A 70 9.66 8.71 6.97
CA VAL A 70 9.51 7.49 7.77
C VAL A 70 8.07 7.29 8.21
N ASP A 71 7.39 8.36 8.64
CA ASP A 71 5.97 8.30 9.02
C ASP A 71 5.08 7.90 7.83
N LEU A 72 5.38 8.41 6.63
CA LEU A 72 4.67 8.01 5.42
C LEU A 72 4.94 6.55 5.06
N LEU A 73 6.20 6.09 5.15
CA LEU A 73 6.56 4.69 4.92
C LEU A 73 5.87 3.76 5.93
N ASP A 74 5.84 4.13 7.21
CA ASP A 74 5.15 3.39 8.27
C ASP A 74 3.64 3.30 7.99
N THR A 75 3.03 4.39 7.52
CA THR A 75 1.62 4.40 7.12
C THR A 75 1.35 3.44 5.96
N VAL A 76 2.23 3.39 4.95
CA VAL A 76 2.11 2.46 3.80
C VAL A 76 2.22 1.01 4.26
N ILE A 77 3.25 0.71 5.06
CA ILE A 77 3.51 -0.63 5.59
C ILE A 77 2.36 -1.09 6.50
N THR A 78 1.90 -0.24 7.40
CA THR A 78 0.79 -0.54 8.31
C THR A 78 -0.51 -0.76 7.55
N SER A 79 -0.79 0.03 6.52
CA SER A 79 -1.98 -0.15 5.68
C SER A 79 -1.97 -1.49 4.95
N TRP A 80 -0.83 -1.85 4.37
CA TRP A 80 -0.62 -3.16 3.75
C TRP A 80 -0.81 -4.29 4.76
N PHE A 81 -0.20 -4.19 5.94
CA PHE A 81 -0.34 -5.18 6.99
C PHE A 81 -1.79 -5.37 7.44
N MET A 82 -2.54 -4.28 7.64
CA MET A 82 -3.93 -4.36 8.10
C MET A 82 -4.85 -5.07 7.09
N ILE A 83 -4.63 -4.87 5.80
CA ILE A 83 -5.36 -5.63 4.77
C ILE A 83 -5.01 -7.11 4.83
N GLY A 84 -3.73 -7.45 5.00
CA GLY A 84 -3.26 -8.84 5.14
C GLY A 84 -3.77 -9.52 6.42
N ARG A 85 -3.85 -8.79 7.54
CA ARG A 85 -4.42 -9.28 8.80
C ARG A 85 -5.90 -9.64 8.69
N LEU A 86 -6.60 -9.02 7.75
CA LEU A 86 -8.01 -9.29 7.45
C LEU A 86 -8.20 -10.34 6.33
N GLY A 87 -7.13 -10.98 5.85
CA GLY A 87 -7.20 -11.98 4.79
C GLY A 87 -7.33 -11.42 3.38
N GLY A 88 -7.08 -10.11 3.19
CA GLY A 88 -7.28 -9.44 1.90
C GLY A 88 -6.36 -9.92 0.77
N TYR A 89 -5.29 -10.64 1.10
CA TYR A 89 -4.32 -11.19 0.14
C TYR A 89 -4.50 -12.69 -0.11
N ASN A 90 -5.69 -13.23 0.14
CA ASN A 90 -6.00 -14.65 -0.06
C ASN A 90 -6.03 -15.00 -1.55
N SER A 91 -4.99 -15.72 -2.01
CA SER A 91 -4.86 -16.12 -3.41
C SER A 91 -5.93 -17.13 -3.84
N MET A 92 -6.48 -17.91 -2.89
CA MET A 92 -7.53 -18.90 -3.15
C MET A 92 -8.90 -18.29 -3.44
N ASN A 93 -9.09 -16.98 -3.23
CA ASN A 93 -10.36 -16.29 -3.44
C ASN A 93 -10.25 -15.07 -4.40
N LEU A 94 -9.29 -15.10 -5.33
CA LEU A 94 -9.10 -14.02 -6.32
C LEU A 94 -10.05 -14.11 -7.53
N GLN A 95 -11.36 -14.19 -7.30
CA GLN A 95 -12.33 -14.49 -8.38
C GLN A 95 -12.25 -13.47 -9.53
N ALA A 96 -12.20 -12.17 -9.22
CA ALA A 96 -12.13 -11.12 -10.23
C ALA A 96 -10.86 -11.20 -11.11
N ALA A 97 -9.74 -11.64 -10.54
CA ALA A 97 -8.51 -11.85 -11.31
C ALA A 97 -8.64 -13.04 -12.28
N HIS A 98 -9.47 -14.03 -11.95
CA HIS A 98 -9.66 -15.26 -12.72
C HIS A 98 -10.75 -15.16 -13.81
N VAL A 99 -11.31 -13.97 -14.07
CA VAL A 99 -12.31 -13.75 -15.15
C VAL A 99 -11.73 -14.00 -16.56
N GLY A 100 -10.40 -14.10 -16.70
CA GLY A 100 -9.76 -14.67 -17.88
C GLY A 100 -9.92 -13.84 -19.16
N GLY A 101 -9.43 -12.59 -19.14
CA GLY A 101 -9.43 -11.68 -20.30
C GLY A 101 -10.81 -11.12 -20.70
N SER A 102 -11.88 -11.60 -20.07
CA SER A 102 -13.20 -10.96 -20.11
C SER A 102 -13.26 -9.78 -19.14
N SER A 103 -14.19 -8.85 -19.37
CA SER A 103 -14.37 -7.72 -18.44
C SER A 103 -14.89 -8.22 -17.08
N VAL A 104 -14.39 -7.62 -15.99
CA VAL A 104 -14.95 -7.78 -14.65
C VAL A 104 -16.33 -7.13 -14.48
N SER A 105 -16.79 -6.35 -15.48
CA SER A 105 -18.10 -5.71 -15.45
C SER A 105 -19.23 -6.74 -15.33
N PHE A 106 -20.16 -6.51 -14.38
CA PHE A 106 -21.32 -7.38 -14.11
C PHE A 106 -20.95 -8.80 -13.64
N MET A 107 -19.73 -9.00 -13.18
CA MET A 107 -19.35 -10.22 -12.46
C MET A 107 -20.21 -10.40 -11.19
N GLU A 108 -20.76 -11.59 -11.03
CA GLU A 108 -21.27 -12.05 -9.74
C GLU A 108 -20.12 -12.67 -8.95
N TYR A 109 -20.01 -12.32 -7.67
CA TYR A 109 -18.99 -12.88 -6.78
C TYR A 109 -19.57 -14.08 -6.02
N ASP A 110 -18.96 -15.25 -6.17
CA ASP A 110 -19.44 -16.49 -5.58
C ASP A 110 -19.12 -16.52 -4.07
N GLN A 111 -20.16 -16.36 -3.26
CA GLN A 111 -20.08 -16.41 -1.80
C GLN A 111 -19.82 -17.83 -1.27
N GLY A 112 -20.25 -18.86 -2.00
CA GLY A 112 -19.97 -20.25 -1.67
C GLY A 112 -18.48 -20.56 -1.81
N GLN A 113 -17.87 -20.13 -2.92
CA GLN A 113 -16.42 -20.22 -3.08
C GLN A 113 -15.70 -19.44 -1.98
N SER A 114 -16.10 -18.19 -1.74
CA SER A 114 -15.47 -17.32 -0.73
C SER A 114 -15.51 -17.91 0.68
N SER A 115 -16.61 -18.55 1.08
CA SER A 115 -16.75 -19.16 2.41
C SER A 115 -16.02 -20.49 2.56
N SER A 116 -15.66 -21.14 1.44
CA SER A 116 -14.90 -22.39 1.42
C SER A 116 -13.38 -22.19 1.39
N ALA A 117 -12.91 -20.99 1.05
CA ALA A 117 -11.49 -20.66 1.04
C ALA A 117 -10.95 -20.60 2.47
N LEU A 118 -9.76 -21.15 2.70
CA LEU A 118 -9.06 -21.00 3.97
C LEU A 118 -8.62 -19.55 4.14
N ASP A 119 -8.71 -19.04 5.36
CA ASP A 119 -8.22 -17.69 5.68
C ASP A 119 -6.69 -17.63 5.57
N ALA A 120 -6.19 -16.57 4.93
CA ALA A 120 -4.78 -16.32 4.68
C ALA A 120 -4.36 -15.05 5.45
N LEU A 121 -4.07 -15.19 6.75
CA LEU A 121 -3.99 -14.06 7.69
C LEU A 121 -2.56 -13.73 8.09
N PHE A 122 -2.22 -12.44 8.09
CA PHE A 122 -1.07 -11.93 8.84
C PHE A 122 -1.37 -11.94 10.33
N HIS A 123 -0.37 -12.22 11.16
CA HIS A 123 -0.55 -12.35 12.60
C HIS A 123 -0.05 -11.12 13.36
N ASP A 124 1.16 -10.65 13.06
CA ASP A 124 1.81 -9.59 13.84
C ASP A 124 2.84 -8.78 13.04
N MET A 125 3.16 -7.57 13.53
CA MET A 125 4.20 -6.71 12.97
C MET A 125 4.95 -5.93 14.04
N GLY A 126 6.21 -5.62 13.77
CA GLY A 126 7.00 -4.69 14.56
C GLY A 126 6.79 -3.24 14.13
N THR A 127 7.48 -2.33 14.80
CA THR A 127 7.60 -0.93 14.37
C THR A 127 8.62 -0.81 13.25
N VAL A 128 8.46 0.17 12.36
CA VAL A 128 9.53 0.55 11.42
C VAL A 128 10.72 1.11 12.20
N GLU A 129 11.89 0.50 12.00
CA GLU A 129 13.15 0.93 12.60
C GLU A 129 14.00 1.66 11.54
N LEU A 130 14.72 2.70 11.96
CA LEU A 130 15.61 3.50 11.11
C LEU A 130 17.08 3.41 11.57
N GLN A 131 18.00 3.19 10.63
CA GLN A 131 19.44 3.36 10.83
C GLN A 131 20.13 3.96 9.60
N GLY A 132 20.41 5.27 9.65
CA GLY A 132 21.09 5.97 8.56
C GLY A 132 20.23 5.98 7.29
N ARG A 133 20.63 5.22 6.27
CA ARG A 133 19.85 5.05 5.02
C ARG A 133 18.98 3.80 5.02
N TRP A 134 18.99 3.01 6.09
CA TRP A 134 18.24 1.77 6.16
C TRP A 134 16.97 1.94 6.97
N CYS A 135 15.86 1.44 6.44
CA CYS A 135 14.66 1.14 7.19
C CYS A 135 14.48 -0.38 7.25
N ARG A 136 13.92 -0.89 8.35
CA ARG A 136 13.50 -2.29 8.43
C ARG A 136 12.23 -2.44 9.25
N CYS A 137 11.51 -3.52 9.01
CA CYS A 137 10.40 -3.91 9.85
C CYS A 137 10.32 -5.44 9.92
N TRP A 138 9.84 -5.94 11.05
CA TRP A 138 9.59 -7.36 11.27
C TRP A 138 8.11 -7.69 11.08
N PHE A 139 7.83 -8.87 10.56
CA PHE A 139 6.47 -9.37 10.35
C PHE A 139 6.36 -10.85 10.70
N ASP A 140 5.20 -11.22 11.25
CA ASP A 140 4.66 -12.57 11.20
C ASP A 140 3.50 -12.57 10.19
N LEU A 141 3.79 -13.04 8.97
CA LEU A 141 2.81 -13.15 7.89
C LEU A 141 1.85 -14.33 8.10
N GLY A 142 2.07 -15.15 9.12
CA GLY A 142 1.19 -16.24 9.49
C GLY A 142 0.97 -17.25 8.36
N THR A 143 -0.30 -17.37 7.96
CA THR A 143 -0.77 -18.32 6.95
C THR A 143 -0.96 -17.68 5.58
N ALA A 144 -0.57 -16.42 5.42
CA ALA A 144 -0.83 -15.68 4.21
C ALA A 144 0.08 -16.09 3.04
N ASP A 145 -0.48 -15.97 1.84
CA ASP A 145 0.18 -16.30 0.58
C ASP A 145 1.16 -15.21 0.13
N GLU A 146 2.04 -15.55 -0.81
CA GLU A 146 3.06 -14.66 -1.37
C GLU A 146 2.47 -13.45 -2.13
N LEU A 147 1.17 -13.48 -2.47
CA LEU A 147 0.46 -12.35 -3.09
C LEU A 147 0.61 -11.06 -2.29
N GLY A 148 0.63 -11.16 -0.96
CA GLY A 148 0.85 -10.02 -0.08
C GLY A 148 2.19 -9.34 -0.39
N LEU A 149 3.25 -10.11 -0.66
CA LEU A 149 4.57 -9.59 -0.98
C LEU A 149 4.59 -8.89 -2.34
N ASP A 150 3.93 -9.45 -3.36
CA ASP A 150 3.82 -8.80 -4.68
C ASP A 150 3.10 -7.45 -4.59
N ILE A 151 2.00 -7.37 -3.83
CA ILE A 151 1.26 -6.13 -3.61
C ILE A 151 2.15 -5.09 -2.89
N LEU A 152 2.90 -5.50 -1.87
CA LEU A 152 3.85 -4.63 -1.18
C LEU A 152 4.92 -4.10 -2.14
N ILE A 153 5.55 -4.98 -2.93
CA ILE A 153 6.57 -4.61 -3.91
C ILE A 153 6.01 -3.57 -4.87
N ASN A 154 4.82 -3.82 -5.44
CA ASN A 154 4.19 -2.88 -6.37
C ASN A 154 3.90 -1.52 -5.72
N ALA A 155 3.42 -1.52 -4.48
CA ALA A 155 3.21 -0.28 -3.72
C ALA A 155 4.52 0.48 -3.49
N LEU A 156 5.60 -0.22 -3.11
CA LEU A 156 6.91 0.37 -2.85
C LEU A 156 7.60 0.87 -4.12
N VAL A 157 7.39 0.24 -5.28
CA VAL A 157 7.86 0.76 -6.57
C VAL A 157 7.20 2.10 -6.89
N CYS A 158 5.90 2.25 -6.61
CA CYS A 158 5.20 3.52 -6.81
C CYS A 158 5.65 4.58 -5.79
N PHE A 159 5.67 4.21 -4.51
CA PHE A 159 6.17 5.05 -3.42
C PHE A 159 7.58 5.58 -3.70
N SER A 160 8.48 4.72 -4.21
CA SER A 160 9.84 5.12 -4.56
C SER A 160 9.93 6.14 -5.68
N LYS A 161 8.93 6.22 -6.56
CA LYS A 161 8.91 7.16 -7.69
C LYS A 161 8.36 8.53 -7.28
N GLU A 162 7.35 8.53 -6.42
CA GLU A 162 6.54 9.71 -6.13
C GLU A 162 6.87 10.35 -4.78
N ASN A 163 7.51 9.61 -3.87
CA ASN A 163 7.77 10.05 -2.50
C ASN A 163 9.27 10.01 -2.20
N VAL A 164 9.80 8.86 -1.78
CA VAL A 164 11.16 8.75 -1.25
C VAL A 164 11.91 7.66 -2.01
N ALA A 165 13.00 8.03 -2.70
CA ALA A 165 13.76 7.06 -3.48
C ALA A 165 14.31 5.90 -2.63
N ILE A 166 13.90 4.69 -3.00
CA ILE A 166 14.39 3.43 -2.46
C ILE A 166 15.33 2.82 -3.50
N LYS A 167 16.56 2.56 -3.08
CA LYS A 167 17.58 1.91 -3.89
C LYS A 167 17.37 0.39 -3.96
N GLN A 168 17.05 -0.24 -2.83
CA GLN A 168 16.75 -1.67 -2.81
C GLN A 168 15.77 -2.07 -1.70
N LEU A 169 15.02 -3.12 -1.99
CA LEU A 169 14.15 -3.86 -1.09
C LEU A 169 14.71 -5.29 -0.93
N ILE A 170 14.91 -5.72 0.30
CA ILE A 170 15.34 -7.07 0.65
C ILE A 170 14.26 -7.73 1.49
N ILE A 171 13.78 -8.89 1.05
CA ILE A 171 12.77 -9.69 1.74
C ILE A 171 13.45 -10.93 2.32
N GLY A 172 13.45 -11.05 3.64
CA GLY A 172 14.05 -12.15 4.38
C GLY A 172 15.55 -12.01 4.66
N GLY A 173 16.06 -13.00 5.37
CA GLY A 173 17.45 -13.14 5.79
C GLY A 173 17.90 -12.08 6.80
N VAL A 174 19.20 -12.14 7.11
CA VAL A 174 19.87 -11.18 7.97
C VAL A 174 20.64 -10.19 7.10
N ASN A 175 20.56 -8.90 7.42
CA ASN A 175 21.45 -7.91 6.83
C ASN A 175 22.77 -7.88 7.62
N SER A 176 23.90 -8.13 6.95
CA SER A 176 25.22 -8.11 7.60
C SER A 176 25.58 -6.72 8.13
N ASP A 177 25.15 -5.68 7.41
CA ASP A 177 25.45 -4.28 7.75
C ASP A 177 24.60 -3.79 8.94
N TRP A 178 23.46 -4.44 9.18
CA TRP A 178 22.56 -4.16 10.29
C TRP A 178 21.89 -5.45 10.76
N PRO A 179 22.51 -6.20 11.70
CA PRO A 179 21.97 -7.48 12.14
C PRO A 179 20.64 -7.30 12.88
N THR A 180 19.79 -8.32 12.80
CA THR A 180 18.52 -8.36 13.53
C THR A 180 18.79 -8.40 15.05
N PRO A 181 17.92 -7.79 15.88
CA PRO A 181 18.04 -7.92 17.33
C PRO A 181 17.98 -9.40 17.73
N LYS A 182 18.77 -9.81 18.72
CA LYS A 182 18.64 -11.16 19.30
C LYS A 182 17.31 -11.24 20.02
N ARG A 183 16.32 -11.87 19.41
CA ARG A 183 15.03 -12.12 20.07
C ARG A 183 15.24 -13.23 21.10
N GLN A 184 15.17 -12.90 22.39
CA GLN A 184 15.27 -13.88 23.47
C GLN A 184 14.01 -14.75 23.48
N GLY A 185 14.16 -16.03 23.17
CA GLY A 185 13.15 -17.06 23.43
C GLY A 185 12.48 -17.62 22.18
N LEU A 186 13.20 -18.44 21.44
CA LEU A 186 12.64 -19.65 20.82
C LEU A 186 13.69 -20.75 20.97
N ILE A 187 13.53 -21.53 22.04
CA ILE A 187 14.03 -22.91 22.21
C ILE A 187 12.86 -23.84 21.95
#